data_AF-A0AAD8KD96-F1
#
_entry.id   AF-A0AAD8KD96-F1
#
_cell.length_a   1.000
_cell.length_b   1.000
_cell.length_c   1.000
_cell.angle_alpha   90.00
_cell.angle_beta   90.00
_cell.angle_gamma   90.00
#
_symmetry.space_group_name_H-M   'P 1'
#
loop_
_entity.id
_entity.type
_entity.pdbx_description
1 polymer ?
#
loop_
_entity_poly.entity_id
_entity_poly.type
_entity_poly.pdbx_seq_one_letter_code
_entity_poly.pdbx_strand_id
1 'polypeptide(L)'
;MKVQTFKLLVIMEVRLLSEEEEWALGECKNGLSELDAHHMKDLWQKSRSKWASYGDDNTKYFHGIINVKNSRDRIHGVDVNGQWIQNPRINKREVRKVFKQRFTEDCSDRPPLYVPTSSN
;
A
#
# COMPACT_ATOMS: atom_id res chain seq x y z
N MET A 1 2.46 -3.80 -17.21
CA MET A 1 2.39 -4.29 -15.81
C MET A 1 1.30 -3.60 -14.99
N LYS A 2 1.41 -2.32 -14.61
CA LYS A 2 0.39 -1.66 -13.72
C LYS A 2 -1.05 -1.64 -14.26
N VAL A 3 -1.23 -1.37 -15.56
CA VAL A 3 -2.56 -1.37 -16.19
C VAL A 3 -3.16 -2.78 -16.22
N GLN A 4 -2.31 -3.79 -16.48
CA GLN A 4 -2.72 -5.19 -16.52
C GLN A 4 -3.05 -5.73 -15.13
N THR A 5 -2.24 -5.41 -14.10
CA THR A 5 -2.57 -5.78 -12.72
C THR A 5 -3.88 -5.13 -12.28
N PHE A 6 -4.09 -3.84 -12.56
CA PHE A 6 -5.34 -3.18 -12.22
C PHE A 6 -6.55 -3.83 -12.90
N LYS A 7 -6.44 -4.13 -14.21
CA LYS A 7 -7.49 -4.83 -14.96
C LYS A 7 -7.83 -6.19 -14.34
N LEU A 8 -6.83 -6.99 -14.00
CA LEU A 8 -7.03 -8.32 -13.40
C LEU A 8 -7.58 -8.25 -11.97
N LEU A 9 -7.16 -7.26 -11.18
CA LEU A 9 -7.72 -7.03 -9.83
C LEU A 9 -9.21 -6.67 -9.89
N VAL A 10 -9.63 -5.83 -10.84
CA VAL A 10 -11.04 -5.50 -11.05
C VAL A 10 -11.85 -6.73 -11.47
N ILE A 11 -11.28 -7.60 -12.32
CA ILE A 11 -11.94 -8.85 -12.71
C ILE A 11 -12.10 -9.78 -11.49
N MET A 12 -11.09 -9.87 -10.64
CA MET A 12 -11.10 -10.68 -9.41
C MET A 12 -12.17 -10.25 -8.40
N GLU A 13 -12.61 -8.99 -8.43
CA GLU A 13 -13.71 -8.50 -7.60
C GLU A 13 -15.09 -8.98 -8.07
N VAL A 14 -15.21 -9.39 -9.35
CA VAL A 14 -16.48 -9.77 -9.98
C VAL A 14 -16.60 -11.28 -10.19
N ARG A 15 -15.49 -11.97 -10.46
CA ARG A 15 -15.44 -13.43 -10.63
C ARG A 15 -14.09 -14.02 -10.23
N LEU A 16 -14.04 -15.34 -10.08
CA LEU A 16 -12.78 -16.07 -10.00
C LEU A 16 -11.98 -15.90 -11.30
N LEU A 17 -10.67 -15.74 -11.16
CA LEU A 17 -9.72 -15.66 -12.27
C LEU A 17 -9.50 -17.06 -12.85
N SER A 18 -9.20 -17.16 -14.15
CA SER A 18 -8.68 -18.40 -14.71
C SER A 18 -7.23 -18.64 -14.29
N GLU A 19 -6.74 -19.86 -14.40
CA GLU A 19 -5.35 -20.21 -14.06
C GLU A 19 -4.34 -19.35 -14.85
N GLU A 20 -4.63 -19.05 -16.11
CA GLU A 20 -3.80 -18.17 -16.94
C GLU A 20 -3.81 -16.71 -16.45
N GLU A 21 -4.96 -16.22 -15.99
CA GLU A 21 -5.12 -14.87 -15.45
C GLU A 21 -4.41 -14.72 -14.10
N GLU A 22 -4.46 -15.75 -13.25
CA GLU A 22 -3.73 -15.82 -11.98
C GLU A 22 -2.23 -15.80 -12.22
N TRP A 23 -1.75 -16.61 -13.16
CA TRP A 23 -0.34 -16.62 -13.54
C TRP A 23 0.12 -15.27 -14.08
N ALA A 24 -0.65 -14.67 -14.99
CA ALA A 24 -0.36 -13.34 -15.54
C ALA A 24 -0.35 -12.25 -14.45
N LEU A 25 -1.25 -12.35 -13.45
CA LEU A 25 -1.26 -11.44 -12.31
C LEU A 25 -0.01 -11.62 -11.44
N GLY A 26 0.40 -12.86 -11.19
CA GLY A 26 1.62 -13.21 -10.46
C GLY A 26 2.87 -12.60 -11.10
N GLU A 27 3.06 -12.83 -12.39
CA GLU A 27 4.19 -12.26 -13.15
C GLU A 27 4.19 -10.74 -13.13
N CYS A 28 3.03 -10.13 -13.37
CA CYS A 28 2.93 -8.67 -13.33
C CYS A 28 3.21 -8.10 -11.93
N LYS A 29 2.81 -8.79 -10.85
CA LYS A 29 3.13 -8.39 -9.47
C LYS A 29 4.61 -8.55 -9.16
N ASN A 30 5.23 -9.66 -9.58
CA ASN A 30 6.66 -9.90 -9.41
C ASN A 30 7.49 -8.81 -10.09
N GLY A 31 7.20 -8.49 -11.35
CA GLY A 31 7.91 -7.44 -12.08
C GLY A 31 7.72 -6.04 -11.46
N LEU A 32 6.55 -5.75 -10.87
CA LEU A 32 6.35 -4.50 -10.12
C LEU A 32 7.17 -4.44 -8.84
N SER A 33 7.18 -5.54 -8.08
CA SER A 33 7.99 -5.65 -6.85
C SER A 33 9.48 -5.47 -7.13
N GLU A 34 9.97 -6.05 -8.23
CA GLU A 34 11.36 -5.92 -8.66
C GLU A 34 11.69 -4.48 -9.05
N LEU A 35 10.84 -3.81 -9.83
CA LEU A 35 11.01 -2.39 -10.16
C LEU A 35 11.04 -1.49 -8.91
N ASP A 36 10.13 -1.73 -7.97
CA ASP A 36 10.07 -0.97 -6.71
C ASP A 36 11.33 -1.23 -5.85
N ALA A 37 11.84 -2.46 -5.84
CA ALA A 37 13.09 -2.81 -5.16
C ALA A 37 14.31 -2.11 -5.79
N HIS A 38 14.40 -2.06 -7.13
CA HIS A 38 15.44 -1.30 -7.82
C HIS A 38 15.36 0.19 -7.52
N HIS A 39 14.15 0.77 -7.55
CA HIS A 39 13.94 2.16 -7.20
C HIS A 39 14.38 2.46 -5.76
N MET A 40 14.05 1.58 -4.80
CA MET A 40 14.44 1.76 -3.41
C MET A 40 15.96 1.71 -3.22
N LYS A 41 16.63 0.77 -3.89
CA LYS A 41 18.10 0.66 -3.88
C LYS A 41 18.76 1.92 -4.45
N ASP A 42 18.26 2.44 -5.57
CA ASP A 42 18.75 3.69 -6.17
C ASP A 42 18.58 4.89 -5.22
N LEU A 43 17.41 5.02 -4.59
CA LEU A 43 17.17 6.07 -3.59
C LEU A 43 18.14 5.98 -2.40
N TRP A 44 18.40 4.77 -1.91
CA TRP A 44 19.34 4.55 -0.81
C TRP A 44 20.78 4.92 -1.21
N GLN A 45 21.22 4.52 -2.40
CA GLN A 45 22.55 4.89 -2.89
C GLN A 45 22.68 6.41 -3.05
N LYS A 46 21.72 7.05 -3.72
CA LYS A 46 21.69 8.51 -3.90
C LYS A 46 21.70 9.26 -2.56
N SER A 47 20.92 8.78 -1.60
CA SER A 47 20.94 9.31 -0.23
C SER A 47 22.34 9.23 0.39
N ARG A 48 22.99 8.06 0.38
CA ARG A 48 24.31 7.86 0.99
C ARG A 48 25.36 8.74 0.34
N SER A 49 25.35 8.81 -0.99
CA SER A 49 26.23 9.72 -1.73
C SER A 49 26.00 11.18 -1.35
N LYS A 50 24.74 11.63 -1.27
CA LYS A 50 24.41 12.99 -0.83
C LYS A 50 24.79 13.25 0.62
N TRP A 51 24.61 12.29 1.52
CA TRP A 51 25.00 12.43 2.92
C TRP A 51 26.51 12.61 3.05
N ALA A 52 27.29 11.80 2.32
CA ALA A 52 28.75 11.92 2.29
C ALA A 52 29.22 13.26 1.69
N SER A 53 28.49 13.82 0.72
CA SER A 53 28.85 15.09 0.07
C SER A 53 28.36 16.34 0.80
N TYR A 54 27.18 16.32 1.42
CA TYR A 54 26.47 17.51 1.91
C TYR A 54 26.19 17.48 3.43
N GLY A 55 26.43 16.36 4.13
CA GLY A 55 26.12 16.24 5.55
C GLY A 55 24.65 16.49 5.87
N ASP A 56 24.39 17.37 6.85
CA ASP A 56 23.03 17.71 7.33
C ASP A 56 22.14 18.40 6.30
N ASP A 57 22.69 18.96 5.22
CA ASP A 57 21.91 19.55 4.12
C ASP A 57 21.13 18.49 3.30
N ASN A 58 21.47 17.21 3.44
CA ASN A 58 20.74 16.09 2.80
C ASN A 58 19.31 15.94 3.34
N THR A 59 19.00 16.52 4.49
CA THR A 59 17.67 16.56 5.11
C THR A 59 16.62 17.13 4.14
N LYS A 60 16.99 18.10 3.30
CA LYS A 60 16.10 18.69 2.26
C LYS A 60 15.64 17.67 1.21
N TYR A 61 16.50 16.73 0.81
CA TYR A 61 16.16 15.71 -0.19
C TYR A 61 15.11 14.74 0.35
N PHE A 62 15.34 14.22 1.56
CA PHE A 62 14.42 13.30 2.21
C PHE A 62 13.09 13.96 2.58
N HIS A 63 13.12 15.18 3.09
CA HIS A 63 11.91 15.97 3.28
C HIS A 63 11.16 16.17 1.97
N GLY A 64 11.86 16.40 0.84
CA GLY A 64 11.25 16.46 -0.48
C GLY A 64 10.49 15.17 -0.84
N ILE A 65 11.12 14.01 -0.67
CA ILE A 65 10.49 12.70 -0.93
C ILE A 65 9.26 12.49 -0.02
N ILE A 66 9.41 12.74 1.28
CA ILE A 66 8.32 12.58 2.26
C ILE A 66 7.17 13.53 1.94
N ASN A 67 7.46 14.77 1.53
CA ASN A 67 6.44 15.74 1.17
C ASN A 67 5.69 15.34 -0.11
N VAL A 68 6.40 14.83 -1.13
CA VAL A 68 5.75 14.29 -2.34
C VAL A 68 4.86 13.11 -2.00
N LYS A 69 5.35 12.17 -1.18
CA LYS A 69 4.55 11.03 -0.70
C LYS A 69 3.32 11.49 0.08
N ASN A 70 3.52 12.38 1.06
CA ASN A 70 2.45 12.93 1.88
C ASN A 70 1.43 13.71 1.05
N SER A 71 1.88 14.44 0.02
CA SER A 71 0.98 15.16 -0.90
C SER A 71 0.17 14.20 -1.76
N ARG A 72 0.80 13.14 -2.28
CA ARG A 72 0.13 12.15 -3.13
C ARG A 72 -0.87 11.29 -2.35
N ASP A 73 -0.47 10.86 -1.16
CA ASP A 73 -1.26 9.93 -0.34
C ASP A 73 -2.25 10.69 0.59
N ARG A 74 -2.36 12.02 0.47
CA ARG A 74 -3.27 12.82 1.30
C ARG A 74 -4.73 12.57 0.94
N ILE A 75 -5.52 12.18 1.94
CA ILE A 75 -6.98 12.15 1.81
C ILE A 75 -7.51 13.57 2.02
N HIS A 76 -7.89 14.24 0.93
CA HIS A 76 -8.39 15.62 0.94
C HIS A 76 -9.81 15.76 1.49
N GLY A 77 -10.60 14.71 1.38
CA GLY A 77 -12.01 14.69 1.79
C GLY A 77 -12.57 13.28 1.64
N VAL A 78 -13.74 13.07 2.25
CA VAL A 78 -14.53 11.85 2.08
C VAL A 78 -15.95 12.25 1.69
N ASP A 79 -16.57 11.46 0.82
CA ASP A 79 -18.00 11.58 0.55
C ASP A 79 -18.78 10.88 1.66
N VAL A 80 -19.72 11.59 2.26
CA VAL A 80 -20.64 11.06 3.28
C VAL A 80 -22.05 11.41 2.87
N ASN A 81 -22.83 10.41 2.46
CA ASN A 81 -24.22 10.56 2.05
C ASN A 81 -24.41 11.61 0.93
N GLY A 82 -23.49 11.66 -0.04
CA GLY A 82 -23.56 12.60 -1.16
C GLY A 82 -23.06 14.02 -0.83
N GLN A 83 -22.50 14.24 0.36
CA GLN A 83 -21.84 15.47 0.72
C GLN A 83 -20.32 15.25 0.84
N TRP A 84 -19.56 16.05 0.08
CA TRP A 84 -18.10 16.07 0.18
C TRP A 84 -17.65 16.82 1.44
N ILE A 85 -17.02 16.11 2.37
CA ILE A 85 -16.56 16.67 3.65
C ILE A 85 -15.03 16.69 3.68
N GLN A 86 -14.44 17.83 4.02
CA GLN A 86 -12.99 17.99 4.17
C GLN A 86 -12.52 18.06 5.62
N ASN A 87 -13.44 17.97 6.59
CA ASN A 87 -13.12 18.06 8.00
C ASN A 87 -12.26 16.85 8.45
N PRO A 88 -11.01 17.05 8.92
CA PRO A 88 -10.10 15.95 9.26
C PRO A 88 -10.63 15.00 10.34
N ARG A 89 -11.44 15.50 11.30
CA ARG A 89 -12.05 14.67 12.34
C ARG A 89 -13.08 13.72 11.75
N ILE A 90 -13.89 14.22 10.82
CA ILE A 90 -14.92 13.43 10.12
C ILE A 90 -14.24 12.43 9.19
N ASN A 91 -13.28 12.86 8.36
CA ASN A 91 -12.53 11.98 7.46
C ASN A 91 -11.92 10.78 8.22
N LYS A 92 -11.24 11.04 9.34
CA LYS A 92 -10.66 9.97 10.18
C LYS A 92 -11.73 9.01 10.71
N ARG A 93 -12.88 9.52 11.14
CA ARG A 93 -13.98 8.68 11.65
C ARG A 93 -14.55 7.78 10.55
N GLU A 94 -14.84 8.33 9.39
CA GLU A 94 -15.45 7.57 8.29
C GLU A 94 -14.48 6.55 7.71
N VAL A 95 -13.21 6.93 7.51
CA VAL A 95 -12.14 6.00 7.11
C VAL A 95 -12.05 4.84 8.10
N ARG A 96 -12.00 5.13 9.41
CA ARG A 96 -11.98 4.09 10.44
C ARG A 96 -13.22 3.20 10.38
N LYS A 97 -14.41 3.76 10.19
CA LYS A 97 -15.67 3.01 10.11
C LYS A 97 -15.64 2.00 8.96
N VAL A 98 -15.22 2.45 7.76
CA VAL A 98 -15.11 1.60 6.57
C VAL A 98 -14.13 0.44 6.81
N PHE A 99 -12.93 0.74 7.30
CA PHE A 99 -11.94 -0.30 7.54
C PHE A 99 -12.34 -1.24 8.68
N LYS A 100 -12.94 -0.73 9.76
CA LYS A 100 -13.46 -1.56 10.84
C LYS A 100 -14.44 -2.59 10.30
N GLN A 101 -15.41 -2.16 9.48
CA GLN A 101 -16.39 -3.07 8.89
C GLN A 101 -15.73 -4.12 7.99
N ARG A 102 -14.78 -3.73 7.15
CA ARG A 102 -14.06 -4.66 6.24
C ARG A 102 -13.18 -5.68 6.96
N PHE A 103 -12.63 -5.31 8.11
CA PHE A 103 -11.75 -6.17 8.92
C PHE A 103 -12.46 -6.78 10.12
N THR A 104 -13.79 -6.72 10.19
CA THR A 104 -14.54 -7.47 11.19
C THR A 104 -14.66 -8.91 10.69
N GLU A 105 -14.17 -9.86 11.48
CA GLU A 105 -14.30 -11.29 11.18
C GLU A 105 -15.76 -11.73 11.44
N ASP A 106 -16.34 -12.52 10.54
CA ASP A 106 -17.67 -13.10 10.73
C ASP A 106 -17.68 -14.23 11.78
N CYS A 107 -16.49 -14.70 12.17
CA CYS A 107 -16.31 -15.79 13.11
C CYS A 107 -16.09 -15.25 14.53
N SER A 108 -17.04 -15.52 15.43
CA SER A 108 -16.95 -15.11 16.84
C SER A 108 -15.82 -15.82 17.61
N ASP A 109 -15.52 -17.07 17.23
CA ASP A 109 -14.52 -17.93 17.89
C ASP A 109 -13.46 -18.36 16.88
N ARG A 110 -12.44 -17.51 16.72
CA ARG A 110 -11.28 -17.80 15.88
C ARG A 110 -10.52 -19.01 16.44
N PRO A 111 -10.39 -20.12 15.69
CA PRO A 111 -9.60 -21.26 16.13
C PRO A 111 -8.14 -20.84 16.38
N PRO A 112 -7.48 -21.36 17.42
CA PRO A 112 -6.08 -21.07 17.68
C PRO A 112 -5.23 -21.49 16.47
N LEU A 113 -4.32 -20.61 16.04
CA LEU A 113 -3.37 -20.93 14.99
C LEU A 113 -2.49 -22.09 15.48
N TYR A 114 -2.60 -23.25 14.82
CA TYR A 114 -1.71 -24.36 15.07
C TYR A 114 -0.30 -23.97 14.64
N VAL A 115 0.54 -23.65 15.63
CA VAL A 115 1.99 -23.53 15.43
C VAL A 115 2.60 -24.87 15.83
N PRO A 116 3.26 -25.59 14.90
CA PRO A 116 4.06 -26.75 15.27
C PRO A 116 5.23 -26.21 16.09
N THR A 117 5.16 -26.34 17.41
CA THR A 117 6.32 -26.05 18.27
C THR A 117 7.37 -27.08 17.92
N SER A 118 8.49 -26.65 17.32
CA SER A 118 9.71 -27.44 17.27
C SER A 118 10.14 -27.66 18.72
N SER A 119 9.86 -28.85 19.23
CA SER A 119 10.37 -29.36 20.50
C SER A 119 11.90 -29.34 20.44
N ASN A 120 12.51 -28.60 21.37
CA ASN A 120 13.93 -28.68 21.71
C ASN A 120 14.35 -30.08 22.12
#